data_AF-A0AAE0BM70-F1
#
_entry.id   AF-A0AAE0BM70-F1
#
_cell.length_a   1.000
_cell.length_b   1.000
_cell.length_c   1.000
_cell.angle_alpha   90.00
_cell.angle_beta   90.00
_cell.angle_gamma   90.00
#
_symmetry.space_group_name_H-M   'P 1'
#
loop_
_entity.id
_entity.type
_entity.pdbx_description
1 polymer ?
#
loop_
_entity_poly.entity_id
_entity_poly.type
_entity_poly.pdbx_seq_one_letter_code
_entity_poly.pdbx_strand_id
1 'polypeptide(L)'
;MGLGDLGISLEGVSNGVGKVEQDELSDDISITFKLPDGNEKMHMFKSGHTIAYLKVVVEQEYGHPVATQALTLNDKMLIDPMSLLDYPAINGAVVVVKVA
;
A
#
# COMPACT_ATOMS: atom_id res chain seq x y z
N MET A 1 -37.58 -40.99 14.03
CA MET A 1 -37.24 -40.03 12.96
C MET A 1 -36.72 -38.77 13.62
N GLY A 2 -35.41 -38.50 13.48
CA GLY A 2 -34.73 -37.41 14.19
C GLY A 2 -35.02 -36.05 13.58
N LEU A 3 -35.25 -35.08 14.46
CA LEU A 3 -35.22 -33.65 14.18
C LEU A 3 -33.75 -33.25 14.01
N GLY A 4 -33.38 -32.85 12.79
CA GLY A 4 -32.01 -32.48 12.43
C GLY A 4 -31.97 -31.06 11.89
N ASP A 5 -31.75 -30.13 12.83
CA ASP A 5 -30.94 -28.92 12.73
C ASP A 5 -31.19 -27.91 11.58
N LEU A 6 -31.82 -26.79 11.96
CA LEU A 6 -31.75 -25.51 11.27
C LEU A 6 -30.38 -24.87 11.50
N GLY A 7 -29.38 -25.30 10.73
CA GLY A 7 -28.06 -24.68 10.69
C GLY A 7 -28.06 -23.42 9.84
N ILE A 8 -28.47 -22.30 10.42
CA ILE A 8 -28.14 -20.95 9.95
C ILE A 8 -26.61 -20.79 9.92
N SER A 9 -25.99 -21.02 8.76
CA SER A 9 -24.61 -20.58 8.52
C SER A 9 -24.65 -19.14 8.04
N LEU A 10 -24.74 -18.21 8.99
CA LEU A 10 -24.62 -16.77 8.76
C LEU A 10 -23.27 -16.30 9.30
N GLU A 11 -22.19 -16.69 8.63
CA GLU A 11 -20.84 -16.15 8.89
C GLU A 11 -20.25 -15.66 7.58
N GLY A 12 -20.68 -14.46 7.21
CA GLY A 12 -20.13 -13.67 6.13
C GLY A 12 -19.93 -12.23 6.60
N VAL A 13 -19.29 -12.04 7.76
CA VAL A 13 -18.73 -10.73 8.13
C VAL A 13 -17.52 -10.52 7.22
N SER A 14 -17.78 -10.08 5.99
CA SER A 14 -16.76 -9.39 5.20
C SER A 14 -16.54 -8.07 5.90
N ASN A 15 -15.50 -8.02 6.74
CA ASN A 15 -14.95 -6.80 7.28
C ASN A 15 -14.76 -5.82 6.12
N GLY A 16 -15.54 -4.74 6.16
CA GLY A 16 -15.41 -3.63 5.23
C GLY A 16 -14.04 -3.01 5.37
N VAL A 17 -13.13 -3.34 4.46
CA VAL A 17 -12.15 -2.36 4.02
C VAL A 17 -12.90 -1.53 3.01
N GLY A 18 -13.29 -0.33 3.44
CA GLY A 18 -14.01 0.63 2.61
C GLY A 18 -13.30 0.77 1.27
N LYS A 19 -13.96 0.34 0.21
CA LYS A 19 -13.66 0.83 -1.13
C LYS A 19 -14.04 2.31 -1.08
N VAL A 20 -13.05 3.15 -0.82
CA VAL A 20 -13.17 4.57 -1.10
C VAL A 20 -13.31 4.67 -2.62
N GLU A 21 -14.56 4.71 -3.06
CA GLU A 21 -14.95 5.10 -4.40
C GLU A 21 -14.63 6.60 -4.52
N GLN A 22 -13.37 6.91 -4.81
CA GLN A 22 -12.98 8.26 -5.21
C GLN A 22 -11.96 8.18 -6.34
N ASP A 23 -12.28 8.95 -7.39
CA ASP A 23 -11.43 9.36 -8.50
C ASP A 23 -11.34 8.42 -9.73
N GLU A 24 -12.37 8.53 -10.58
CA GLU A 24 -12.33 8.20 -12.01
C GLU A 24 -11.34 9.09 -12.82
N LEU A 25 -10.56 9.95 -12.15
CA LEU A 25 -9.49 10.79 -12.71
C LEU A 25 -8.10 10.41 -12.20
N SER A 26 -7.97 9.40 -11.35
CA SER A 26 -6.68 9.01 -10.77
C SER A 26 -5.98 7.96 -11.63
N ASP A 27 -4.91 8.37 -12.29
CA ASP A 27 -4.01 7.46 -13.02
C ASP A 27 -3.42 6.41 -12.07
N ASP A 28 -3.26 5.19 -12.60
CA ASP A 28 -2.57 4.11 -11.91
C ASP A 28 -1.05 4.31 -12.00
N ILE A 29 -0.39 4.28 -10.85
CA ILE A 29 1.05 4.38 -10.70
C ILE A 29 1.57 3.06 -10.16
N SER A 30 2.46 2.43 -10.92
CA SER A 30 3.16 1.22 -10.50
C SER A 30 4.45 1.57 -9.77
N ILE A 31 4.71 0.94 -8.62
CA ILE A 31 5.91 1.18 -7.82
C ILE A 31 6.46 -0.17 -7.35
N THR A 32 7.76 -0.38 -7.53
CA THR A 32 8.45 -1.55 -6.99
C THR A 32 9.19 -1.14 -5.72
N PHE A 33 8.78 -1.67 -4.56
CA PHE A 33 9.53 -1.51 -3.32
C PHE A 33 10.69 -2.48 -3.30
N LYS A 34 11.90 -1.94 -3.09
CA LYS A 34 13.08 -2.71 -2.74
C LYS A 34 13.24 -2.69 -1.22
N LEU A 35 13.00 -3.85 -0.61
CA LEU A 35 13.00 -4.04 0.83
C LEU A 35 14.42 -4.22 1.38
N PRO A 36 14.64 -4.01 2.69
CA PRO A 36 15.95 -4.16 3.33
C PRO A 36 16.53 -5.57 3.27
N ASP A 37 15.68 -6.58 3.14
CA ASP A 37 16.05 -7.99 2.97
C ASP A 37 16.56 -8.31 1.54
N GLY A 38 16.50 -7.34 0.63
CA GLY A 38 16.88 -7.48 -0.77
C GLY A 38 15.75 -7.93 -1.69
N ASN A 39 14.55 -8.23 -1.16
CA ASN A 39 13.39 -8.59 -1.97
C ASN A 39 12.81 -7.36 -2.66
N GLU A 40 12.20 -7.58 -3.83
CA GLU A 40 11.49 -6.56 -4.58
C GLU A 40 10.01 -6.94 -4.71
N LYS A 41 9.12 -5.97 -4.46
CA LYS A 41 7.67 -6.17 -4.48
C LYS A 41 6.96 -5.02 -5.20
N MET A 42 6.25 -5.34 -6.26
CA MET A 42 5.47 -4.38 -7.03
C MET A 42 4.10 -4.15 -6.41
N HIS A 43 3.68 -2.89 -6.33
CA HIS A 43 2.35 -2.44 -5.95
C HIS A 43 1.81 -1.43 -6.95
N MET A 44 0.48 -1.38 -7.07
CA MET A 44 -0.22 -0.35 -7.83
C MET A 44 -0.88 0.62 -6.85
N PHE A 45 -0.68 1.91 -7.09
CA PHE A 45 -1.24 3.01 -6.32
C PHE A 45 -2.02 3.94 -7.23
N LYS A 46 -2.90 4.73 -6.65
CA LYS A 46 -3.52 5.86 -7.34
C LYS A 46 -2.62 7.07 -7.27
N SER A 47 -2.59 7.86 -8.33
CA SER A 47 -1.74 9.05 -8.44
C SER A 47 -1.94 10.07 -7.33
N GLY A 48 -3.15 10.17 -6.77
CA GLY A 48 -3.47 11.03 -5.63
C GLY A 48 -2.94 10.56 -4.27
N HIS A 49 -2.39 9.35 -4.15
CA HIS A 49 -1.83 8.86 -2.89
C HIS A 49 -0.58 9.64 -2.48
N THR A 50 -0.36 9.74 -1.17
CA THR A 50 0.82 10.41 -0.60
C THR A 50 1.93 9.43 -0.29
N ILE A 51 3.15 9.94 -0.13
CA ILE A 51 4.28 9.13 0.33
C ILE A 51 4.01 8.53 1.73
N ALA A 52 3.29 9.26 2.60
CA ALA A 52 2.83 8.73 3.87
C ALA A 52 1.97 7.47 3.71
N TYR A 53 1.07 7.46 2.72
CA TYR A 53 0.24 6.29 2.42
C TYR A 53 1.08 5.08 1.97
N LEU A 54 2.09 5.30 1.11
CA LEU A 54 3.01 4.23 0.70
C LEU A 54 3.72 3.60 1.91
N LYS A 55 4.16 4.42 2.87
CA LYS A 55 4.78 3.94 4.11
C LYS A 55 3.83 3.07 4.92
N VAL A 56 2.56 3.49 5.05
CA VAL A 56 1.54 2.68 5.74
C VAL A 56 1.37 1.31 5.06
N VAL A 57 1.35 1.27 3.71
CA VAL A 57 1.30 -0.01 2.99
C VAL A 57 2.53 -0.86 3.26
N VAL A 58 3.73 -0.26 3.30
CA VAL A 58 4.97 -0.98 3.64
C VAL A 58 4.93 -1.54 5.07
N GLU A 59 4.36 -0.81 6.02
CA GLU A 59 4.18 -1.28 7.40
C GLU A 59 3.18 -2.45 7.45
N GLN A 60 2.04 -2.32 6.79
CA GLN A 60 0.97 -3.33 6.81
C GLN A 60 1.39 -4.64 6.11
N GLU A 61 2.07 -4.53 4.98
CA GLU A 61 2.41 -5.69 4.13
C GLU A 61 3.76 -6.34 4.53
N TYR A 62 4.71 -5.56 5.06
CA TYR A 62 6.07 -6.03 5.32
C TYR A 62 6.52 -5.88 6.78
N GLY A 63 5.69 -5.28 7.64
CA GLY A 63 5.99 -5.14 9.06
C GLY A 63 7.10 -4.14 9.38
N HIS A 64 7.37 -3.18 8.48
CA HIS A 64 8.35 -2.12 8.71
C HIS A 64 7.66 -0.85 9.22
N PRO A 65 7.83 -0.47 10.50
CA PRO A 65 7.09 0.64 11.08
C PRO A 65 7.27 1.97 10.35
N VAL A 66 6.19 2.75 10.21
CA VAL A 66 6.23 4.08 9.55
C VAL A 66 7.29 5.00 10.16
N ALA A 67 7.47 4.94 11.49
CA ALA A 67 8.43 5.76 12.21
C ALA A 67 9.91 5.43 11.94
N THR A 68 10.21 4.20 11.50
CA THR A 68 11.59 3.75 11.26
C THR A 68 11.95 3.65 9.79
N GLN A 69 10.97 3.77 8.89
CA GLN A 69 11.20 3.67 7.45
C GLN A 69 11.45 5.04 6.78
N ALA A 70 12.36 5.02 5.82
CA ALA A 70 12.61 6.10 4.87
C ALA A 70 12.50 5.55 3.45
N LEU A 71 11.63 6.15 2.64
CA LEU A 71 11.48 5.81 1.23
C LEU A 71 12.40 6.70 0.41
N THR A 72 13.15 6.10 -0.51
CA THR A 72 14.08 6.83 -1.38
C THR A 72 13.86 6.45 -2.85
N LEU A 73 13.87 7.46 -3.72
CA LEU A 73 13.80 7.34 -5.17
C LEU A 73 15.03 8.00 -5.77
N ASN A 74 15.85 7.27 -6.53
CA ASN A 74 17.10 7.78 -7.11
C ASN A 74 17.97 8.50 -6.06
N ASP A 75 18.18 7.87 -4.91
CA ASP A 75 18.90 8.39 -3.74
C ASP A 75 18.33 9.65 -3.07
N LYS A 76 17.16 10.13 -3.52
CA LYS A 76 16.44 11.24 -2.88
C LYS A 76 15.37 10.72 -1.94
N MET A 77 15.31 11.28 -0.74
CA MET A 77 14.25 10.96 0.22
C MET A 77 12.91 11.48 -0.28
N LEU A 78 11.90 10.61 -0.28
CA LEU A 78 10.52 10.96 -0.55
C LEU A 78 9.90 11.55 0.72
N ILE A 79 9.15 12.62 0.55
CA ILE A 79 8.62 13.44 1.66
C ILE A 79 7.15 13.12 1.89
N ASP A 80 6.80 12.72 3.11
CA ASP A 80 5.49 12.21 3.51
C ASP A 80 4.26 13.03 3.07
N PRO A 81 4.23 14.37 3.22
CA PRO A 81 3.10 15.19 2.77
C PRO A 81 2.97 15.31 1.25
N MET A 82 3.96 14.89 0.45
CA MET A 82 3.90 14.98 -1.01
C MET A 82 3.09 13.82 -1.60
N SER A 83 2.41 14.10 -2.71
CA SER A 83 1.67 13.12 -3.50
C SER A 83 2.58 12.42 -4.52
N LEU A 84 2.12 11.31 -5.11
CA LEU A 84 2.84 10.66 -6.21
C LEU A 84 2.91 11.55 -7.46
N LEU A 85 1.95 12.44 -7.67
CA LEU A 85 1.95 13.42 -8.76
C LEU A 85 3.12 14.42 -8.64
N ASP A 86 3.60 14.70 -7.43
CA ASP A 86 4.77 15.55 -7.20
C ASP A 86 6.09 14.88 -7.64
N TYR A 87 6.07 13.57 -7.90
CA TYR A 87 7.22 12.78 -8.35
C TYR A 87 6.93 12.11 -9.70
N PRO A 88 7.00 12.84 -10.84
CA PRO A 88 6.67 12.27 -12.15
C PRO A 88 7.53 11.05 -12.55
N ALA A 89 8.72 10.92 -11.97
CA ALA A 89 9.61 9.78 -12.19
C ALA A 89 9.29 8.55 -11.33
N ILE A 90 8.24 8.57 -10.50
CA ILE A 90 7.92 7.47 -9.58
C ILE A 90 7.15 6.34 -10.26
N ASN A 91 6.44 6.61 -11.36
CA ASN A 91 5.69 5.59 -12.08
C ASN A 91 6.63 4.63 -12.81
N GLY A 92 6.48 3.34 -12.52
CA GLY A 92 7.37 2.27 -12.98
C GLY A 92 8.74 2.26 -12.30
N ALA A 93 8.92 3.04 -11.22
CA ALA A 93 10.21 3.16 -10.56
C ALA A 93 10.41 2.18 -9.41
N VAL A 94 11.67 2.03 -9.02
CA VAL A 94 12.07 1.30 -7.83
C VAL A 94 12.26 2.28 -6.67
N VAL A 95 11.46 2.11 -5.62
CA VAL A 95 11.56 2.87 -4.38
C VAL A 95 12.27 1.99 -3.35
N VAL A 96 13.40 2.46 -2.84
CA VAL A 96 14.16 1.72 -1.83
C VAL A 96 13.62 2.07 -0.45
N VAL A 97 13.21 1.04 0.28
CA VAL A 97 12.80 1.11 1.68
C VAL A 97 14.03 0.95 2.56
N LYS A 98 14.39 2.00 3.28
CA LYS A 98 15.45 1.96 4.31
C LYS A 98 14.80 1.93 5.68
N VAL A 99 15.27 1.06 6.56
CA VAL A 99 14.86 1.02 7.96
C VAL A 99 16.03 1.43 8.84
N ALA A 100 15.79 2.27 9.83
CA ALA A 100 16.77 2.74 10.82
C ALA A 100 16.61 2.03 12.17
#